data_AF-S7ZHY7-F1
#
_entry.id   AF-S7ZHY7-F1
#
_cell.length_a   1.000
_cell.length_b   1.000
_cell.length_c   1.000
_cell.angle_alpha   90.00
_cell.angle_beta   90.00
_cell.angle_gamma   90.00
#
_symmetry.space_group_name_H-M   'P 1'
#
loop_
_entity.id
_entity.type
_entity.pdbx_description
1 polymer ?
#
loop_
_entity_poly.entity_id
_entity_poly.type
_entity_poly.pdbx_seq_one_letter_code
_entity_poly.pdbx_strand_id
1 'polypeptide(L)'
;MSDTVYPRRNLPPRRQTHYEDLGLVSGQDNSIGEEELKEKMTHYLRQGPIKALARIFHQHTCPGDWLEATNASLTTVMQAYYQNGAAAEYWTQTASTLLATIRFRWESCLLADQIVGLIGLPVPENTICAMWDQQQWAQVRGQGFMVWQWMGTFQEMCGGRAELLPRLGNQGGEFRRPWLYVLAALWEWDKSDAEVAGATQRIMRHLAAVRRFNHMSVGRVLPPRGNDTVPR
;
A
#
# COMPACT_ATOMS: atom_id res chain seq x y z
N MET A 1 12.17 -35.21 -9.53
CA MET A 1 12.49 -34.08 -8.62
C MET A 1 13.77 -33.49 -9.17
N SER A 2 13.67 -32.37 -9.89
CA SER A 2 14.81 -31.75 -10.58
C SER A 2 15.27 -30.54 -9.77
N ASP A 3 16.40 -30.69 -9.10
CA ASP A 3 17.06 -29.62 -8.37
C ASP A 3 17.63 -28.61 -9.35
N THR A 4 16.95 -27.48 -9.48
CA THR A 4 17.45 -26.35 -10.28
C THR A 4 18.22 -25.43 -9.33
N VAL A 5 19.53 -25.63 -9.27
CA VAL A 5 20.45 -24.76 -8.52
C VAL A 5 20.71 -23.51 -9.37
N TYR A 6 20.19 -22.35 -8.94
CA TYR A 6 20.44 -21.08 -9.61
C TYR A 6 21.71 -20.40 -9.07
N PRO A 7 22.50 -19.72 -9.93
CA PRO A 7 23.79 -19.14 -9.55
C PRO A 7 23.65 -17.91 -8.64
N ARG A 8 24.62 -17.76 -7.73
CA ARG A 8 24.73 -16.62 -6.78
C ARG A 8 24.78 -15.26 -7.50
N ARG A 9 24.06 -14.30 -6.92
CA ARG A 9 23.93 -12.90 -7.36
C ARG A 9 25.29 -12.18 -7.36
N ASN A 10 25.78 -11.80 -8.54
CA ASN A 10 26.76 -10.73 -8.70
C ASN A 10 26.01 -9.50 -9.19
N LEU A 11 25.89 -8.47 -8.35
CA LEU A 11 25.30 -7.18 -8.74
C LEU A 11 26.24 -6.48 -9.73
N PRO A 12 25.76 -5.99 -10.89
CA PRO A 12 26.58 -5.20 -11.80
C PRO A 12 26.88 -3.81 -11.21
N PRO A 13 28.01 -3.19 -11.59
CA PRO A 13 28.37 -1.85 -11.13
C PRO A 13 27.40 -0.79 -11.66
N ARG A 14 27.06 0.13 -10.75
CA ARG A 14 26.19 1.30 -10.90
C ARG A 14 26.43 2.05 -12.22
N ARG A 15 25.50 1.96 -13.18
CA ARG A 15 25.42 2.92 -14.29
C ARG A 15 24.63 4.14 -13.83
N GLN A 16 25.29 5.30 -13.78
CA GLN A 16 24.61 6.59 -13.69
C GLN A 16 23.86 6.83 -15.00
N THR A 17 22.53 6.89 -14.97
CA THR A 17 21.71 7.31 -16.11
C THR A 17 21.32 8.77 -15.95
N HIS A 18 21.60 9.51 -17.00
CA HIS A 18 21.46 10.95 -17.21
C HIS A 18 19.97 11.33 -17.41
N TYR A 19 19.23 11.59 -16.33
CA TYR A 19 17.83 12.04 -16.36
C TYR A 19 17.61 13.38 -15.62
N GLU A 20 18.66 14.18 -15.45
CA GLU A 20 18.58 15.49 -14.76
C GLU A 20 18.04 16.63 -15.65
N ASP A 21 17.64 16.37 -16.90
CA ASP A 21 17.40 17.41 -17.91
C ASP A 21 15.92 17.68 -18.26
N LEU A 22 14.99 17.23 -17.42
CA LEU A 22 13.58 17.63 -17.49
C LEU A 22 13.22 18.40 -16.24
N GLY A 23 13.43 19.72 -16.29
CA GLY A 23 13.21 20.69 -15.21
C GLY A 23 11.79 20.72 -14.64
N LEU A 24 11.44 19.70 -13.85
CA LEU A 24 10.35 19.68 -12.91
C LEU A 24 10.83 20.34 -11.62
N VAL A 25 10.57 21.64 -11.56
CA VAL A 25 10.43 22.51 -10.39
C VAL A 25 10.76 21.83 -9.06
N SER A 26 11.89 22.25 -8.47
CA SER A 26 12.22 22.05 -7.06
C SER A 26 11.10 22.62 -6.18
N GLY A 27 10.12 21.78 -5.83
CA GLY A 27 9.15 22.06 -4.79
C GLY A 27 9.85 21.91 -3.44
N GLN A 28 9.69 22.93 -2.59
CA GLN A 28 10.14 22.95 -1.20
C GLN A 28 9.94 21.59 -0.52
N ASP A 29 10.95 21.18 0.24
CA ASP A 29 10.97 19.99 1.10
C ASP A 29 9.93 20.14 2.23
N ASN A 30 8.65 20.05 1.86
CA ASN A 30 7.50 19.89 2.74
C ASN A 30 7.28 18.39 2.99
N SER A 31 8.38 17.67 3.26
CA SER A 31 8.35 16.27 3.66
C SER A 31 7.68 16.19 5.03
N ILE A 32 6.44 15.71 5.04
CA ILE A 32 5.77 15.31 6.28
C ILE A 32 6.44 14.05 6.82
N GLY A 33 6.80 14.04 8.10
CA GLY A 33 7.36 12.84 8.73
C GLY A 33 6.34 11.71 8.82
N GLU A 34 6.80 10.45 8.89
CA GLU A 34 5.95 9.26 8.97
C GLU A 34 4.93 9.34 10.12
N GLU A 35 5.38 9.70 11.33
CA GLU A 35 4.52 9.79 12.50
C GLU A 35 3.49 10.92 12.36
N GLU A 36 3.91 12.08 11.85
CA GLU A 36 2.99 13.19 11.57
C GLU A 36 1.95 12.80 10.51
N LEU A 37 2.33 12.04 9.48
CA LEU A 37 1.41 11.51 8.48
C LEU A 37 0.41 10.54 9.10
N LYS A 38 0.86 9.59 9.94
CA LYS A 38 -0.02 8.64 10.64
C LYS A 38 -1.03 9.36 11.53
N GLU A 39 -0.58 10.36 12.28
CA GLU A 39 -1.44 11.18 13.14
C GLU A 39 -2.50 11.92 12.32
N LYS A 40 -2.09 12.62 11.26
CA LYS A 40 -3.02 13.32 10.37
C LYS A 40 -4.01 12.35 9.72
N MET A 41 -3.53 11.24 9.15
CA MET A 41 -4.39 10.24 8.52
C MET A 41 -5.41 9.68 9.52
N THR A 42 -4.98 9.36 10.75
CA THR A 42 -5.86 8.88 11.82
C THR A 42 -6.92 9.91 12.18
N HIS A 43 -6.53 11.18 12.35
CA HIS A 43 -7.44 12.27 12.65
C HIS A 43 -8.49 12.44 11.54
N TYR A 44 -8.05 12.56 10.29
CA TYR A 44 -8.92 12.83 9.15
C TYR A 44 -9.82 11.64 8.81
N LEU A 45 -9.35 10.40 8.95
CA LEU A 45 -10.19 9.20 8.74
C LEU A 45 -11.30 9.04 9.78
N ARG A 46 -11.12 9.58 11.00
CA ARG A 46 -12.12 9.49 12.08
C ARG A 46 -13.17 10.57 12.01
N GLN A 47 -12.74 11.83 11.86
CA GLN A 47 -13.63 12.97 12.09
C GLN A 47 -13.25 14.23 11.30
N GLY A 48 -12.28 14.15 10.38
CA GLY A 48 -11.84 15.32 9.64
C GLY A 48 -12.54 15.48 8.29
N PRO A 49 -12.42 16.66 7.66
CA PRO A 49 -12.99 16.90 6.35
C PRO A 49 -12.34 16.01 5.29
N ILE A 50 -13.16 15.32 4.49
CA ILE A 50 -12.69 14.44 3.39
C ILE A 50 -11.81 15.22 2.41
N LYS A 51 -12.06 16.53 2.24
CA LYS A 51 -11.24 17.43 1.42
C LYS A 51 -9.76 17.44 1.87
N ALA A 52 -9.53 17.56 3.17
CA ALA A 52 -8.18 17.55 3.73
C ALA A 52 -7.58 16.14 3.71
N LEU A 53 -8.39 15.12 3.98
CA LEU A 53 -7.98 13.71 3.87
C LEU A 53 -7.46 13.39 2.46
N ALA A 54 -8.24 13.73 1.43
CA ALA A 54 -7.87 13.49 0.03
C ALA A 54 -6.60 14.22 -0.36
N ARG A 55 -6.44 15.48 0.09
CA ARG A 55 -5.24 16.26 -0.17
C ARG A 55 -4.00 15.63 0.48
N ILE A 56 -4.06 15.31 1.77
CA ILE A 56 -2.91 14.74 2.50
C ILE A 56 -2.55 13.37 1.95
N PHE A 57 -3.54 12.52 1.71
CA PHE A 57 -3.28 11.20 1.14
C PHE A 57 -2.63 11.30 -0.24
N HIS A 58 -3.19 12.09 -1.15
CA HIS A 58 -2.63 12.25 -2.49
C HIS A 58 -1.23 12.88 -2.50
N GLN A 59 -0.94 13.85 -1.62
CA GLN A 59 0.34 14.56 -1.63
C GLN A 59 1.48 13.80 -0.93
N HIS A 60 1.17 12.90 0.00
CA HIS A 60 2.19 12.33 0.90
C HIS A 60 2.20 10.81 0.95
N THR A 61 1.34 10.13 0.20
CA THR A 61 1.36 8.67 0.07
C THR A 61 1.55 8.27 -1.36
N CYS A 62 1.96 7.02 -1.57
CA CYS A 62 2.09 6.38 -2.85
C CYS A 62 2.93 7.17 -3.88
N PRO A 63 4.15 7.63 -3.53
CA PRO A 63 5.04 8.25 -4.53
C PRO A 63 5.30 7.28 -5.69
N GLY A 64 5.36 7.83 -6.90
CA GLY A 64 5.44 7.08 -8.16
C GLY A 64 4.10 6.55 -8.68
N ASP A 65 3.22 6.06 -7.80
CA ASP A 65 1.99 5.36 -8.20
C ASP A 65 0.96 6.27 -8.89
N TRP A 66 0.93 7.57 -8.56
CA TRP A 66 -0.09 8.50 -9.06
C TRP A 66 -0.01 8.78 -10.55
N LEU A 67 1.15 8.51 -11.16
CA LEU A 67 1.41 8.66 -12.59
C LEU A 67 1.09 7.38 -13.38
N GLU A 68 0.86 6.25 -12.70
CA GLU A 68 0.49 5.01 -13.36
C GLU A 68 -0.93 5.07 -13.94
N ALA A 69 -1.13 4.48 -15.12
CA ALA A 69 -2.41 4.50 -15.83
C ALA A 69 -3.58 3.98 -14.99
N THR A 70 -3.31 3.03 -14.08
CA THR A 70 -4.29 2.43 -13.16
C THR A 70 -4.78 3.41 -12.08
N ASN A 71 -4.00 4.45 -11.77
CA ASN A 71 -4.31 5.44 -10.75
C ASN A 71 -4.64 6.83 -11.30
N ALA A 72 -4.33 7.12 -12.57
CA ALA A 72 -4.50 8.45 -13.18
C ALA A 72 -5.92 9.02 -13.04
N SER A 73 -6.96 8.18 -13.12
CA SER A 73 -8.35 8.60 -12.91
C SER A 73 -8.61 9.01 -11.46
N LEU A 74 -8.11 8.23 -10.49
CA LEU A 74 -8.21 8.53 -9.07
C LEU A 74 -7.45 9.81 -8.71
N THR A 75 -6.24 9.99 -9.25
CA THR A 75 -5.43 11.22 -9.16
C THR A 75 -6.27 12.43 -9.59
N THR A 76 -6.85 12.37 -10.78
CA THR A 76 -7.67 13.45 -11.34
C THR A 76 -8.88 13.77 -10.45
N VAL A 77 -9.60 12.73 -9.98
CA VAL A 77 -10.78 12.91 -9.13
C VAL A 77 -10.40 13.50 -7.77
N MET A 78 -9.33 13.02 -7.12
CA MET A 78 -8.85 13.56 -5.85
C MET A 78 -8.45 15.04 -5.99
N GLN A 79 -7.65 15.37 -7.01
CA GLN A 79 -7.23 16.75 -7.31
C GLN A 79 -8.43 17.67 -7.50
N ALA A 80 -9.36 17.29 -8.37
CA ALA A 80 -10.55 18.08 -8.62
C ALA A 80 -11.39 18.27 -7.35
N TYR A 81 -11.52 17.22 -6.52
CA TYR A 81 -12.28 17.29 -5.27
C TYR A 81 -11.68 18.30 -4.27
N TYR A 82 -10.37 18.25 -4.03
CA TYR A 82 -9.75 19.16 -3.06
C TYR A 82 -9.42 20.55 -3.62
N GLN A 83 -9.38 20.75 -4.93
CA GLN A 83 -9.19 22.07 -5.56
C GLN A 83 -10.52 22.81 -5.69
N ASN A 84 -11.55 22.17 -6.24
CA ASN A 84 -12.80 22.83 -6.62
C ASN A 84 -13.88 22.83 -5.51
N GLY A 85 -13.70 22.00 -4.48
CA GLY A 85 -14.57 21.99 -3.29
C GLY A 85 -15.88 21.23 -3.47
N ALA A 86 -16.42 20.74 -2.36
CA ALA A 86 -17.57 19.85 -2.28
C ALA A 86 -18.95 20.53 -2.47
N ALA A 87 -19.01 21.72 -3.07
CA ALA A 87 -20.22 22.56 -3.10
C ALA A 87 -21.31 22.10 -4.09
N ALA A 88 -21.01 21.11 -4.93
CA ALA A 88 -21.98 20.52 -5.85
C ALA A 88 -22.47 19.17 -5.32
N GLU A 89 -23.76 18.88 -5.48
CA GLU A 89 -24.39 17.59 -5.15
C GLU A 89 -23.66 16.38 -5.78
N TYR A 90 -23.05 16.60 -6.95
CA TYR A 90 -22.11 15.68 -7.62
C TYR A 90 -20.99 15.16 -6.70
N TRP A 91 -20.48 15.99 -5.79
CA TRP A 91 -19.37 15.63 -4.92
C TRP A 91 -19.78 14.82 -3.70
N THR A 92 -21.06 14.71 -3.36
CA THR A 92 -21.51 13.95 -2.18
C THR A 92 -21.24 12.45 -2.36
N GLN A 93 -21.60 11.89 -3.50
CA GLN A 93 -21.33 10.48 -3.82
C GLN A 93 -19.83 10.22 -4.06
N THR A 94 -19.14 11.19 -4.65
CA THR A 94 -17.68 11.11 -4.83
C THR A 94 -16.95 11.16 -3.50
N ALA A 95 -17.42 11.96 -2.52
CA ALA A 95 -16.79 12.06 -1.21
C ALA A 95 -16.83 10.74 -0.44
N SER A 96 -17.96 10.03 -0.44
CA SER A 96 -18.07 8.72 0.22
C SER A 96 -17.17 7.66 -0.44
N THR A 97 -17.10 7.67 -1.77
CA THR A 97 -16.23 6.77 -2.55
C THR A 97 -14.75 7.08 -2.33
N LEU A 98 -14.38 8.37 -2.27
CA LEU A 98 -13.01 8.79 -1.95
C LEU A 98 -12.62 8.39 -0.53
N LEU A 99 -13.50 8.60 0.46
CA LEU A 99 -13.25 8.18 1.83
C LEU A 99 -13.02 6.66 1.91
N ALA A 100 -13.90 5.86 1.30
CA ALA A 100 -13.79 4.41 1.27
C ALA A 100 -12.49 3.94 0.58
N THR A 101 -12.15 4.56 -0.55
CA THR A 101 -10.94 4.26 -1.32
C THR A 101 -9.67 4.61 -0.53
N ILE A 102 -9.61 5.82 0.04
CA ILE A 102 -8.45 6.27 0.85
C ILE A 102 -8.27 5.37 2.07
N ARG A 103 -9.36 5.09 2.79
CA ARG A 103 -9.32 4.20 3.96
C ARG A 103 -8.79 2.82 3.58
N PHE A 104 -9.33 2.23 2.51
CA PHE A 104 -8.89 0.93 2.03
C PHE A 104 -7.41 0.90 1.68
N ARG A 105 -6.93 1.87 0.90
CA ARG A 105 -5.53 1.94 0.48
C ARG A 105 -4.60 2.16 1.68
N TRP A 106 -4.95 3.08 2.57
CA TRP A 106 -4.20 3.36 3.80
C TRP A 106 -4.10 2.12 4.70
N GLU A 107 -5.22 1.49 5.03
CA GLU A 107 -5.27 0.29 5.88
C GLU A 107 -4.53 -0.88 5.23
N SER A 108 -4.60 -1.01 3.90
CA SER A 108 -3.85 -2.06 3.19
C SER A 108 -2.34 -1.85 3.26
N CYS A 109 -1.86 -0.61 3.20
CA CYS A 109 -0.44 -0.29 3.43
C CYS A 109 -0.02 -0.63 4.85
N LEU A 110 -0.79 -0.21 5.87
CA LEU A 110 -0.48 -0.52 7.26
C LEU A 110 -0.45 -2.04 7.54
N LEU A 111 -1.35 -2.79 6.90
CA LEU A 111 -1.34 -4.26 6.98
C LEU A 111 -0.06 -4.84 6.37
N ALA A 112 0.44 -4.29 5.26
CA ALA A 112 1.70 -4.73 4.68
C ALA A 112 2.88 -4.48 5.63
N ASP A 113 2.95 -3.31 6.26
CA ASP A 113 3.96 -2.99 7.28
C ASP A 113 3.86 -3.96 8.48
N GLN A 114 2.64 -4.27 8.92
CA GLN A 114 2.43 -5.25 9.98
C GLN A 114 2.91 -6.65 9.58
N ILE A 115 2.66 -7.08 8.35
CA ILE A 115 3.13 -8.38 7.83
C ILE A 115 4.66 -8.41 7.82
N VAL A 116 5.32 -7.38 7.30
CA VAL A 116 6.78 -7.26 7.28
C VAL A 116 7.34 -7.38 8.70
N GLY A 117 6.78 -6.64 9.65
CA GLY A 117 7.18 -6.68 11.06
C GLY A 117 6.94 -8.03 11.74
N LEU A 118 5.77 -8.64 11.56
CA LEU A 118 5.42 -9.93 12.16
C LEU A 118 6.29 -11.09 11.69
N ILE A 119 6.74 -11.05 10.43
CA ILE A 119 7.58 -12.10 9.85
C ILE A 119 9.06 -11.87 10.18
N GLY A 120 9.45 -10.62 10.50
CA GLY A 120 10.83 -10.22 10.71
C GLY A 120 11.57 -9.95 9.40
N LEU A 121 10.86 -9.46 8.38
CA LEU A 121 11.44 -9.06 7.09
C LEU A 121 12.07 -7.66 7.21
N PRO A 122 13.08 -7.34 6.39
CA PRO A 122 13.58 -5.97 6.31
C PRO A 122 12.51 -5.04 5.77
N VAL A 123 12.48 -3.81 6.27
CA VAL A 123 11.61 -2.74 5.78
C VAL A 123 12.23 -2.18 4.48
N PRO A 124 11.55 -2.28 3.32
CA PRO A 124 12.03 -1.73 2.05
C PRO A 124 12.42 -0.26 2.19
N GLU A 125 13.69 0.05 1.90
CA GLU A 125 14.27 1.40 2.03
C GLU A 125 14.01 2.07 3.38
N ASN A 126 13.80 1.27 4.44
CA ASN A 126 13.49 1.75 5.79
C ASN A 126 12.32 2.76 5.82
N THR A 127 11.32 2.57 4.94
CA THR A 127 10.17 3.46 4.78
C THR A 127 8.88 2.64 4.78
N ILE A 128 7.83 3.10 5.46
CA ILE A 128 6.54 2.39 5.46
C ILE A 128 5.94 2.25 4.05
N CYS A 129 5.11 1.23 3.87
CA CYS A 129 4.46 0.92 2.60
C CYS A 129 3.77 2.14 1.97
N ALA A 130 3.09 2.97 2.77
CA ALA A 130 2.39 4.15 2.26
C ALA A 130 3.32 5.23 1.68
N MET A 131 4.58 5.30 2.12
CA MET A 131 5.55 6.34 1.72
C MET A 131 6.67 5.78 0.83
N TRP A 132 6.78 4.47 0.67
CA TRP A 132 7.82 3.80 -0.11
C TRP A 132 7.79 4.12 -1.62
N ASP A 133 8.86 4.66 -2.20
CA ASP A 133 8.86 4.92 -3.65
C ASP A 133 9.14 3.62 -4.44
N GLN A 134 8.07 2.96 -4.87
CA GLN A 134 8.15 1.71 -5.64
C GLN A 134 8.95 1.91 -6.93
N GLN A 135 8.79 3.05 -7.61
CA GLN A 135 9.45 3.31 -8.89
C GLN A 135 10.95 3.50 -8.69
N GLN A 136 11.34 4.33 -7.71
CA GLN A 136 12.74 4.53 -7.34
C GLN A 136 13.38 3.22 -6.88
N TRP A 137 12.70 2.49 -5.99
CA TRP A 137 13.17 1.20 -5.51
C TRP A 137 13.38 0.21 -6.66
N ALA A 138 12.42 0.14 -7.61
CA ALA A 138 12.53 -0.75 -8.76
C ALA A 138 13.71 -0.40 -9.68
N GLN A 139 14.03 0.89 -9.83
CA GLN A 139 15.17 1.35 -10.63
C GLN A 139 16.51 1.02 -9.98
N VAL A 140 16.61 1.16 -8.65
CA VAL A 140 17.87 1.00 -7.90
C VAL A 140 18.14 -0.45 -7.53
N ARG A 141 17.12 -1.17 -7.06
CA ARG A 141 17.23 -2.51 -6.45
C ARG A 141 16.44 -3.57 -7.18
N GLY A 142 15.39 -3.16 -7.89
CA GLY A 142 14.49 -4.04 -8.61
C GLY A 142 14.93 -4.45 -10.02
N GLN A 143 16.15 -4.14 -10.44
CA GLN A 143 16.72 -4.70 -11.67
C GLN A 143 16.86 -6.23 -11.50
N GLY A 144 15.88 -6.97 -12.02
CA GLY A 144 15.75 -8.41 -11.81
C GLY A 144 14.54 -8.82 -10.96
N PHE A 145 13.97 -7.94 -10.15
CA PHE A 145 12.84 -8.22 -9.26
C PHE A 145 11.51 -8.40 -10.03
N MET A 146 11.29 -7.60 -11.09
CA MET A 146 10.15 -7.79 -12.00
C MET A 146 10.37 -8.88 -13.05
N VAL A 147 11.43 -9.70 -12.92
CA VAL A 147 11.62 -10.86 -13.78
C VAL A 147 10.62 -11.94 -13.40
N TRP A 148 10.14 -12.67 -14.40
CA TRP A 148 9.27 -13.85 -14.34
C TRP A 148 9.55 -14.85 -13.20
N GLN A 149 10.75 -14.83 -12.62
CA GLN A 149 11.17 -15.66 -11.49
C GLN A 149 10.28 -15.53 -10.26
N TRP A 150 9.79 -14.33 -9.93
CA TRP A 150 8.92 -14.12 -8.77
C TRP A 150 7.44 -14.12 -9.11
N MET A 151 7.09 -14.31 -10.38
CA MET A 151 5.69 -14.40 -10.82
C MET A 151 4.98 -15.58 -10.16
N GLY A 152 5.68 -16.71 -9.94
CA GLY A 152 5.12 -17.86 -9.23
C GLY A 152 4.79 -17.54 -7.78
N THR A 153 5.73 -16.97 -7.03
CA THR A 153 5.51 -16.53 -5.64
C THR A 153 4.46 -15.43 -5.54
N PHE A 154 4.47 -14.48 -6.49
CA PHE A 154 3.44 -13.46 -6.62
C PHE A 154 2.06 -14.11 -6.80
N GLN A 155 1.90 -15.01 -7.77
CA GLN A 155 0.64 -15.70 -8.05
C GLN A 155 0.17 -16.55 -6.88
N GLU A 156 1.08 -17.25 -6.19
CA GLU A 156 0.79 -18.06 -5.01
C GLU A 156 0.29 -17.19 -3.84
N MET A 157 1.00 -16.11 -3.52
CA MET A 157 0.63 -15.20 -2.44
C MET A 157 -0.66 -14.43 -2.73
N CYS A 158 -0.79 -13.95 -3.96
CA CYS A 158 -1.95 -13.22 -4.43
C CYS A 158 -3.17 -14.14 -4.58
N GLY A 159 -2.98 -15.44 -4.85
CA GLY A 159 -4.05 -16.37 -5.19
C GLY A 159 -4.87 -15.89 -6.40
N GLY A 160 -4.22 -15.22 -7.35
CA GLY A 160 -4.85 -14.52 -8.48
C GLY A 160 -5.56 -13.21 -8.12
N ARG A 161 -5.43 -12.71 -6.87
CA ARG A 161 -6.01 -11.45 -6.42
C ARG A 161 -4.96 -10.36 -6.32
N ALA A 162 -5.32 -9.16 -6.72
CA ALA A 162 -4.41 -8.05 -6.75
C ALA A 162 -4.21 -7.34 -5.41
N GLU A 163 -5.06 -7.62 -4.42
CA GLU A 163 -5.09 -6.93 -3.14
C GLU A 163 -4.89 -7.87 -1.95
N LEU A 164 -4.23 -7.38 -0.89
CA LEU A 164 -4.06 -8.13 0.37
C LEU A 164 -5.41 -8.40 1.04
N LEU A 165 -6.27 -7.38 1.06
CA LEU A 165 -7.62 -7.40 1.61
C LEU A 165 -8.67 -7.46 0.49
N PRO A 166 -9.79 -8.20 0.69
CA PRO A 166 -10.91 -8.14 -0.25
C PRO A 166 -11.44 -6.71 -0.36
N ARG A 167 -11.54 -6.23 -1.59
CA ARG A 167 -12.07 -4.91 -1.91
C ARG A 167 -13.61 -4.93 -1.99
N LEU A 168 -14.26 -3.94 -1.39
CA LEU A 168 -15.69 -3.67 -1.55
C LEU A 168 -15.94 -2.82 -2.81
N GLY A 169 -17.16 -2.88 -3.36
CA GLY A 169 -17.49 -2.23 -4.64
C GLY A 169 -17.26 -0.71 -4.68
N ASN A 170 -17.21 -0.03 -3.53
CA ASN A 170 -16.99 1.41 -3.41
C ASN A 170 -15.54 1.83 -3.07
N GLN A 171 -14.59 0.89 -3.03
CA GLN A 171 -13.19 1.16 -2.64
C GLN A 171 -12.25 1.44 -3.83
N GLY A 172 -12.82 1.84 -4.97
CA GLY A 172 -12.06 2.26 -6.15
C GLY A 172 -11.49 1.11 -6.98
N GLY A 173 -10.39 1.38 -7.69
CA GLY A 173 -9.68 0.45 -8.57
C GLY A 173 -8.81 -0.57 -7.84
N GLU A 174 -8.07 -1.36 -8.61
CA GLU A 174 -7.07 -2.30 -8.11
C GLU A 174 -5.98 -1.58 -7.30
N PHE A 175 -5.41 -2.21 -6.27
CA PHE A 175 -4.33 -1.61 -5.46
C PHE A 175 -3.27 -2.65 -5.08
N ARG A 176 -2.27 -2.82 -5.95
CA ARG A 176 -1.21 -3.85 -5.84
C ARG A 176 -0.06 -3.48 -4.92
N ARG A 177 0.16 -2.19 -4.68
CA ARG A 177 1.31 -1.67 -3.93
C ARG A 177 1.60 -2.43 -2.63
N PRO A 178 0.61 -2.76 -1.77
CA PRO A 178 0.90 -3.49 -0.53
C PRO A 178 1.52 -4.88 -0.77
N TRP A 179 1.13 -5.58 -1.84
CA TRP A 179 1.77 -6.84 -2.23
C TRP A 179 3.19 -6.64 -2.74
N LEU A 180 3.38 -5.63 -3.58
CA LEU A 180 4.69 -5.30 -4.14
C LEU A 180 5.69 -4.91 -3.05
N TYR A 181 5.21 -4.21 -2.01
CA TYR A 181 6.01 -3.87 -0.83
C TYR A 181 6.43 -5.11 -0.03
N VAL A 182 5.52 -6.05 0.24
CA VAL A 182 5.86 -7.31 0.94
C VAL A 182 6.86 -8.14 0.11
N LEU A 183 6.71 -8.15 -1.20
CA LEU A 183 7.66 -8.82 -2.09
C LEU A 183 9.02 -8.14 -2.09
N ALA A 184 9.07 -6.81 -2.11
CA ALA A 184 10.30 -6.05 -1.98
C ALA A 184 11.02 -6.41 -0.67
N ALA A 185 10.27 -6.53 0.44
CA ALA A 185 10.82 -6.96 1.72
C ALA A 185 11.38 -8.40 1.67
N LEU A 186 10.68 -9.33 1.04
CA LEU A 186 11.17 -10.70 0.82
C LEU A 186 12.43 -10.74 -0.05
N TRP A 187 12.50 -9.87 -1.06
CA TRP A 187 13.66 -9.76 -1.95
C TRP A 187 14.89 -9.21 -1.21
N GLU A 188 14.71 -8.14 -0.44
CA GLU A 188 15.77 -7.52 0.37
C GLU A 188 16.23 -8.41 1.53
N TRP A 189 15.42 -9.39 1.93
CA TRP A 189 15.78 -10.33 3.00
C TRP A 189 16.97 -11.24 2.62
N ASP A 190 17.23 -11.40 1.32
CA ASP A 190 18.39 -12.11 0.75
C ASP A 190 18.63 -13.50 1.37
N LYS A 191 17.53 -14.25 1.58
CA LYS A 191 17.53 -15.62 2.08
C LYS A 191 17.41 -16.65 0.98
N SER A 192 17.62 -17.92 1.32
CA SER A 192 17.43 -19.04 0.40
C SER A 192 15.96 -19.19 -0.04
N ASP A 193 15.73 -19.79 -1.20
CA ASP A 193 14.38 -20.02 -1.73
C ASP A 193 13.49 -20.80 -0.75
N ALA A 194 14.07 -21.75 0.01
CA ALA A 194 13.34 -22.51 1.03
C ALA A 194 12.88 -21.63 2.20
N GLU A 195 13.72 -20.69 2.65
CA GLU A 195 13.38 -19.72 3.69
C GLU A 195 12.31 -18.74 3.19
N VAL A 196 12.45 -18.25 1.96
CA VAL A 196 11.46 -17.37 1.31
C VAL A 196 10.11 -18.08 1.17
N ALA A 197 10.10 -19.33 0.73
CA ALA A 197 8.87 -20.13 0.63
C ALA A 197 8.23 -20.33 2.02
N GLY A 198 9.04 -20.62 3.05
CA GLY A 198 8.57 -20.73 4.44
C GLY A 198 7.95 -19.42 4.96
N ALA A 199 8.59 -18.27 4.69
CA ALA A 199 8.06 -16.96 5.02
C ALA A 199 6.74 -16.67 4.28
N THR A 200 6.70 -16.94 2.97
CA THR A 200 5.51 -16.82 2.13
C THR A 200 4.34 -17.63 2.69
N GLN A 201 4.57 -18.88 3.08
CA GLN A 201 3.53 -19.72 3.69
C GLN A 201 3.05 -19.18 5.05
N ARG A 202 3.93 -18.57 5.85
CA ARG A 202 3.54 -17.91 7.11
C ARG A 202 2.65 -16.69 6.84
N ILE A 203 3.00 -15.87 5.84
CA ILE A 203 2.20 -14.70 5.41
C ILE A 203 0.80 -15.15 4.98
N MET A 204 0.73 -16.14 4.09
CA MET A 204 -0.56 -16.67 3.61
C MET A 204 -1.44 -17.23 4.73
N ARG A 205 -0.84 -17.98 5.68
CA ARG A 205 -1.57 -18.49 6.85
C ARG A 205 -2.09 -17.36 7.73
N HIS A 206 -1.30 -16.31 7.94
CA HIS A 206 -1.72 -15.13 8.69
C HIS A 206 -2.90 -14.42 8.01
N LEU A 207 -2.80 -14.14 6.71
CA LEU A 207 -3.87 -13.52 5.93
C LEU A 207 -5.16 -14.36 5.92
N ALA A 208 -5.03 -15.69 5.82
CA ALA A 208 -6.17 -16.59 5.93
C ALA A 208 -6.85 -16.51 7.31
N ALA A 209 -6.07 -16.38 8.39
CA ALA A 209 -6.61 -16.19 9.73
C ALA A 209 -7.33 -14.84 9.88
N VAL A 210 -6.75 -13.75 9.36
CA VAL A 210 -7.38 -12.42 9.34
C VAL A 210 -8.69 -12.45 8.56
N ARG A 211 -8.72 -13.11 7.40
CA ARG A 211 -9.96 -13.25 6.60
C ARG A 211 -11.04 -14.03 7.34
N ARG A 212 -10.70 -15.14 8.00
CA ARG A 212 -11.64 -15.91 8.82
C ARG A 212 -12.18 -15.06 9.97
N PHE A 213 -11.31 -14.34 10.67
CA PHE A 213 -11.70 -13.45 11.75
C PHE A 213 -12.66 -12.36 11.27
N ASN A 214 -12.36 -11.70 10.15
CA ASN A 214 -13.23 -10.69 9.57
C ASN A 214 -14.58 -11.28 9.15
N HIS A 215 -14.61 -12.46 8.54
CA HIS A 215 -15.87 -13.12 8.17
C HIS A 215 -16.75 -13.45 9.40
N MET A 216 -16.13 -13.90 10.50
CA MET A 216 -16.85 -14.13 11.76
C MET A 216 -17.31 -12.83 12.43
N SER A 217 -16.56 -11.74 12.25
CA SER A 217 -16.85 -10.43 12.86
C SER A 217 -17.93 -9.66 12.10
N VAL A 218 -18.05 -9.83 10.78
CA VAL A 218 -19.14 -9.24 9.98
C VAL A 218 -20.53 -9.81 10.37
N GLY A 219 -20.57 -11.00 10.97
CA GLY A 219 -21.78 -11.57 11.58
C GLY A 219 -21.99 -11.20 13.05
N ARG A 220 -21.03 -10.50 13.69
CA ARG A 220 -21.15 -9.99 15.05
C ARG A 220 -21.09 -8.47 15.00
N VAL A 221 -22.26 -7.86 14.81
CA VAL A 221 -22.49 -6.55 15.42
C VAL A 221 -22.11 -6.73 16.88
N LEU A 222 -20.98 -6.16 17.29
CA LEU A 222 -20.66 -6.07 18.72
C LEU A 222 -21.91 -5.45 19.35
N PRO A 223 -22.53 -6.10 20.35
CA PRO A 223 -23.68 -5.50 21.00
C PRO A 223 -23.27 -4.09 21.45
N PRO A 224 -24.15 -3.09 21.32
CA PRO A 224 -23.84 -1.75 21.79
C PRO A 224 -23.27 -1.85 23.20
N ARG A 225 -22.10 -1.24 23.41
CA ARG A 225 -21.47 -1.19 24.73
C ARG A 225 -22.48 -0.54 25.67
N GLY A 226 -23.00 -1.32 26.62
CA GLY A 226 -24.13 -0.95 27.48
C GLY A 226 -23.83 0.13 28.53
N ASN A 227 -23.11 1.19 28.18
CA ASN A 227 -22.83 2.33 29.07
C ASN A 227 -23.22 3.70 28.47
N ASP A 228 -23.96 3.75 27.36
CA ASP A 228 -24.54 5.01 26.85
C ASP A 228 -25.85 5.41 27.59
N THR A 229 -25.95 5.10 28.88
CA THR A 229 -26.89 5.76 29.78
C THR A 229 -26.21 6.97 30.40
N VAL A 230 -26.17 8.07 29.63
CA VAL A 230 -26.00 9.40 30.22
C VAL A 230 -27.29 9.71 30.99
N PRO A 231 -27.25 9.89 32.33
CA PRO A 231 -28.44 10.33 33.07
C PRO A 231 -28.86 11.72 32.60
N ARG A 232 -30.16 11.91 32.43
CA ARG A 232 -30.80 13.18 32.07
C ARG A 232 -30.58 14.26 33.11
#